data_AF-A0A2M7Y9I3-F1
#
_entry.id   AF-A0A2M7Y9I3-F1
#
_cell.length_a   1.000
_cell.length_b   1.000
_cell.length_c   1.000
_cell.angle_alpha   90.00
_cell.angle_beta   90.00
_cell.angle_gamma   90.00
#
_symmetry.space_group_name_H-M   'P 1'
#
loop_
_entity.id
_entity.type
_entity.pdbx_description
1 polymer ?
#
loop_
_entity_poly.entity_id
_entity_poly.type
_entity_poly.pdbx_seq_one_letter_code
_entity_poly.pdbx_strand_id
1 'polypeptide(L)' 'GEKVKIVKINIDDNPGAPSKYGVRGIPTLMLFKDGKVAATKVGAAPKTAIANWIEDSI' A
#
# COMPACT_ATOMS: atom_id res chain seq x y z
N GLY A 1 -17.66 -11.44 2.92
CA GLY A 1 -16.92 -10.66 3.93
C GLY A 1 -15.66 -10.13 3.27
N GLU A 2 -15.50 -8.81 3.21
CA GLU A 2 -14.30 -8.20 2.64
C GLU A 2 -13.08 -8.59 3.49
N LYS A 3 -12.08 -9.24 2.85
CA LYS A 3 -10.87 -9.73 3.53
C LYS A 3 -9.85 -8.62 3.79
N VAL A 4 -9.93 -7.49 3.08
CA VAL A 4 -8.97 -6.39 3.12
C VAL A 4 -9.71 -5.07 2.91
N LYS A 5 -9.31 -4.01 3.66
CA LYS A 5 -9.78 -2.64 3.46
C LYS A 5 -8.81 -1.87 2.58
N ILE A 6 -9.27 -1.38 1.43
CA ILE A 6 -8.47 -0.56 0.53
C ILE A 6 -8.70 0.91 0.88
N VAL A 7 -7.61 1.65 1.09
CA VAL A 7 -7.63 3.10 1.32
C VAL A 7 -6.65 3.80 0.39
N LYS A 8 -7.03 4.99 -0.08
CA LYS A 8 -6.17 5.87 -0.86
C LYS A 8 -5.73 7.03 0.03
N ILE A 9 -4.44 7.30 0.07
CA ILE A 9 -3.88 8.48 0.74
C ILE A 9 -3.30 9.39 -0.34
N ASN A 10 -3.75 10.64 -0.38
CA ASN A 10 -3.13 11.67 -1.19
C ASN A 10 -1.94 12.27 -0.42
N ILE A 11 -0.77 12.29 -1.05
CA ILE A 11 0.45 12.81 -0.46
C ILE A 11 0.48 14.34 -0.42
N ASP A 12 -0.24 15.01 -1.34
CA ASP A 12 -0.33 16.47 -1.37
C ASP A 12 -1.08 16.98 -0.13
N ASP A 13 -2.15 16.28 0.25
CA ASP A 13 -2.94 16.56 1.46
C ASP A 13 -2.25 16.06 2.75
N ASN A 14 -1.31 15.10 2.62
CA ASN A 14 -0.64 14.44 3.75
C ASN A 14 0.88 14.36 3.54
N PRO A 15 1.60 15.49 3.50
CA PRO A 15 3.03 15.52 3.14
C PRO A 15 3.93 14.77 4.13
N GLY A 16 3.48 14.56 5.38
CA GLY A 16 4.21 13.78 6.38
C GLY A 16 4.10 12.26 6.21
N ALA A 17 3.08 11.75 5.50
CA ALA A 17 2.87 10.31 5.34
C ALA A 17 4.00 9.63 4.53
N PRO A 18 4.45 10.19 3.39
CA PRO A 18 5.59 9.64 2.66
C PRO A 18 6.85 9.52 3.50
N SER A 19 7.20 10.57 4.25
CA SER A 19 8.40 10.55 5.11
C SER A 19 8.26 9.54 6.24
N LYS A 20 7.09 9.43 6.87
CA LYS A 20 6.83 8.49 7.98
C LYS A 20 6.95 7.03 7.55
N TYR A 21 6.50 6.70 6.34
CA TYR A 21 6.49 5.32 5.84
C TYR A 21 7.60 5.02 4.81
N GLY A 22 8.52 5.96 4.60
CA GLY A 22 9.64 5.78 3.66
C GLY A 22 9.23 5.69 2.19
N VAL A 23 8.10 6.31 1.80
CA VAL A 23 7.66 6.36 0.39
C VAL A 23 8.55 7.33 -0.37
N ARG A 24 9.33 6.81 -1.32
CA ARG A 24 10.27 7.57 -2.16
C ARG A 24 9.81 7.78 -3.60
N GLY A 25 8.67 7.20 -3.97
CA GLY A 25 8.08 7.29 -5.30
C GLY A 25 6.61 6.90 -5.31
N ILE A 26 5.86 7.43 -6.27
CA ILE A 26 4.46 7.09 -6.49
C ILE A 26 4.30 6.36 -7.84
N PRO A 27 3.32 5.43 -7.96
CA PRO A 27 2.45 4.92 -6.90
C PRO A 27 3.19 3.95 -5.96
N THR A 28 2.85 3.97 -4.67
CA THR A 28 3.31 2.98 -3.68
C THR A 28 2.10 2.40 -2.95
N LEU A 29 2.03 1.08 -2.88
CA LEU A 29 1.02 0.33 -2.15
C LEU A 29 1.65 -0.23 -0.87
N MET A 30 0.93 -0.12 0.24
CA MET A 30 1.35 -0.67 1.53
C MET A 30 0.22 -1.49 2.12
N LEU A 31 0.53 -2.71 2.54
CA LEU A 31 -0.40 -3.58 3.25
C LEU A 31 -0.10 -3.50 4.74
N PHE A 32 -1.13 -3.29 5.54
CA PHE A 32 -1.05 -3.26 6.99
C PHE A 32 -1.76 -4.48 7.57
N LYS A 33 -1.09 -5.18 8.48
CA LYS A 33 -1.64 -6.29 9.27
C LYS A 33 -1.33 -6.04 10.74
N ASP A 34 -2.35 -6.08 11.58
CA ASP A 34 -2.24 -5.82 13.03
C ASP A 34 -1.52 -4.50 13.38
N GLY A 35 -1.77 -3.46 12.59
CA GLY A 35 -1.16 -2.12 12.77
C GLY A 35 0.30 -2.00 12.33
N LYS A 36 0.89 -3.07 11.77
CA LYS A 36 2.26 -3.08 11.23
C LYS A 36 2.23 -3.21 9.71
N VAL A 37 3.27 -2.68 9.06
CA VAL A 37 3.46 -2.85 7.61
C VAL A 37 3.84 -4.31 7.34
N ALA A 38 2.96 -5.04 6.67
CA ALA A 38 3.18 -6.44 6.29
C ALA A 38 3.91 -6.56 4.96
N ALA A 39 3.58 -5.68 4.00
CA ALA A 39 4.21 -5.68 2.69
C ALA A 39 4.17 -4.28 2.08
N THR A 40 5.16 -3.97 1.23
CA THR A 40 5.24 -2.73 0.46
C THR A 40 5.52 -3.05 -1.00
N LYS A 41 4.79 -2.42 -1.91
CA LYS A 41 5.01 -2.54 -3.35
C LYS A 41 5.16 -1.14 -3.93
N VAL A 42 6.35 -0.85 -4.46
CA VAL A 42 6.66 0.42 -5.11
C VAL A 42 6.52 0.25 -6.61
N GLY A 43 5.91 1.23 -7.27
CA GLY A 43 5.73 1.28 -8.71
C GLY A 43 4.37 0.77 -9.16
N ALA A 44 4.04 1.10 -10.41
CA ALA A 44 2.80 0.67 -11.04
C ALA A 44 2.86 -0.83 -11.38
N ALA A 45 1.74 -1.52 -11.21
CA ALA A 45 1.61 -2.92 -11.59
C ALA A 45 0.19 -3.18 -12.14
N PRO A 46 0.00 -4.19 -12.99
CA PRO A 46 -1.33 -4.59 -13.45
C PRO A 46 -2.24 -5.01 -12.31
N LYS A 47 -3.56 -4.89 -12.50
CA LYS A 47 -4.56 -5.29 -11.50
C LYS A 47 -4.37 -6.72 -11.01
N THR A 48 -4.06 -7.66 -11.91
CA THR A 48 -3.81 -9.07 -11.58
C THR A 48 -2.60 -9.23 -10.65
N ALA A 49 -1.50 -8.53 -10.94
CA ALA A 49 -0.30 -8.55 -10.11
C ALA A 49 -0.53 -7.90 -8.73
N ILE A 50 -1.39 -6.89 -8.65
CA ILE A 50 -1.78 -6.28 -7.36
C ILE A 50 -2.67 -7.25 -6.57
N ALA A 51 -3.64 -7.89 -7.22
CA ALA A 51 -4.52 -8.87 -6.58
C ALA A 51 -3.73 -10.05 -5.99
N ASN A 52 -2.83 -10.65 -6.79
CA ASN A 52 -1.97 -11.73 -6.33
C ASN A 52 -1.07 -11.28 -5.18
N TRP A 53 -0.46 -10.08 -5.29
CA TRP A 53 0.38 -9.54 -4.21
C TRP A 53 -0.40 -9.34 -2.90
N ILE A 54 -1.67 -8.90 -2.98
CA ILE A 54 -2.53 -8.80 -1.81
C ILE A 54 -2.73 -10.20 -1.22
N GLU A 55 -3.17 -11.17 -2.01
CA GLU A 55 -3.43 -12.56 -1.57
C GLU A 55 -2.21 -13.22 -0.93
N ASP A 56 -1.02 -13.06 -1.50
CA ASP A 56 0.23 -13.60 -0.96
C ASP A 56 0.65 -12.97 0.37
N SER A 57 0.13 -11.77 0.67
CA SER A 57 0.55 -10.97 1.83
C SER A 57 -0.46 -10.99 3.00
N ILE A 58 -1.64 -11.63 2.84
CA ILE A 58 -2.67 -11.74 3.90
C ILE A 58 -2.45 -12.94 4.79
#